data_AF-A0A1H9M3U7-F1
#
_entry.id   AF-A0A1H9M3U7-F1
#
_cell.length_a   1.000
_cell.length_b   1.000
_cell.length_c   1.000
_cell.angle_alpha   90.00
_cell.angle_beta   90.00
_cell.angle_gamma   90.00
#
_symmetry.space_group_name_H-M   'P 1'
#
loop_
_entity.id
_entity.type
_entity.pdbx_description
1 polymer ?
#
loop_
_entity_poly.entity_id
_entity_poly.type
_entity_poly.pdbx_seq_one_letter_code
_entity_poly.pdbx_strand_id
1 'polypeptide(L)'
;MAQKAITGLQKMPNGIWKIDKKYRGERIQESTGTGDRAEAEQYLIHLLEKLRQCKVYGVRQVRTWREASIRFLLEVKDQASIHVSATYM
;
A
#
# COMPACT_ATOMS: atom_id res chain seq x y z
N MET A 1 -29.33 -3.76 -6.07
CA MET A 1 -28.24 -4.76 -5.93
C MET A 1 -27.44 -4.42 -4.70
N ALA A 2 -27.43 -5.28 -3.68
CA ALA A 2 -26.68 -5.02 -2.45
C ALA A 2 -25.18 -5.01 -2.79
N GLN A 3 -24.54 -3.84 -2.69
CA GLN A 3 -23.10 -3.72 -2.85
C GLN A 3 -22.46 -4.57 -1.75
N LYS A 4 -21.89 -5.73 -2.13
CA LYS A 4 -21.10 -6.53 -1.19
C LYS A 4 -19.99 -5.64 -0.68
N ALA A 5 -20.01 -5.39 0.64
CA ALA A 5 -18.98 -4.60 1.30
C ALA A 5 -17.60 -5.11 0.87
N ILE A 6 -16.79 -4.23 0.27
CA ILE A 6 -15.45 -4.61 -0.11
C ILE A 6 -14.67 -4.89 1.17
N THR A 7 -14.24 -6.14 1.33
CA THR A 7 -13.48 -6.57 2.48
C THR A 7 -12.10 -5.91 2.50
N GLY A 8 -11.66 -5.55 3.70
CA GLY A 8 -10.36 -4.91 3.94
C GLY A 8 -10.40 -3.40 4.10
N LEU A 9 -11.56 -2.80 4.36
CA LEU A 9 -11.69 -1.40 4.80
C LEU A 9 -12.00 -1.35 6.30
N GLN A 10 -11.17 -0.62 7.05
CA GLN A 10 -11.31 -0.40 8.48
C GLN A 10 -11.43 1.10 8.75
N LYS A 11 -12.45 1.52 9.50
CA LYS A 11 -12.60 2.91 9.92
C LYS A 11 -11.67 3.20 11.11
N MET A 12 -10.79 4.18 10.98
CA MET A 12 -9.92 4.61 12.06
C MET A 12 -10.65 5.60 13.01
N PRO A 13 -10.19 5.76 14.26
CA PRO A 13 -10.80 6.69 15.23
C PRO A 13 -10.81 8.15 14.79
N ASN A 14 -9.88 8.53 13.90
CA ASN A 14 -9.79 9.87 13.30
C ASN A 14 -10.80 10.10 12.16
N GLY A 15 -11.68 9.13 11.87
CA GLY A 15 -12.69 9.22 10.82
C GLY A 15 -12.20 8.82 9.43
N ILE A 16 -10.91 8.55 9.25
CA ILE A 16 -10.30 8.15 7.96
C ILE A 16 -10.46 6.64 7.74
N TRP A 17 -10.71 6.22 6.51
CA TRP A 17 -10.67 4.82 6.13
C TRP A 17 -9.25 4.33 5.90
N LYS A 18 -8.95 3.16 6.45
CA LYS A 18 -7.70 2.44 6.24
C LYS A 18 -7.99 1.17 5.45
N ILE A 19 -7.22 0.96 4.40
CA ILE A 19 -7.17 -0.29 3.66
C ILE A 19 -6.21 -1.23 4.40
N ASP A 20 -6.70 -2.41 4.73
CA ASP A 20 -5.90 -3.56 5.13
C ASP A 20 -6.41 -4.80 4.41
N LYS A 21 -5.77 -5.14 3.29
CA LYS A 21 -6.19 -6.25 2.43
C LYS A 21 -5.00 -7.09 2.01
N LYS A 22 -5.16 -8.41 2.04
CA LYS A 22 -4.22 -9.34 1.41
C LYS A 22 -4.69 -9.64 -0.01
N TYR A 23 -3.87 -9.31 -1.01
CA TYR A 23 -4.11 -9.60 -2.42
C TYR A 23 -2.96 -10.46 -2.96
N ARG A 24 -3.26 -11.70 -3.39
CA ARG A 24 -2.28 -12.64 -3.98
C ARG A 24 -0.99 -12.82 -3.15
N GLY A 25 -1.11 -12.82 -1.83
CA GLY A 25 0.02 -12.97 -0.89
C GLY A 25 0.68 -11.66 -0.46
N GLU A 26 0.43 -10.54 -1.16
CA GLU A 26 0.92 -9.21 -0.77
C GLU A 26 -0.10 -8.50 0.12
N ARG A 27 0.36 -7.96 1.25
CA ARG A 27 -0.48 -7.17 2.16
C ARG A 27 -0.43 -5.70 1.75
N ILE A 28 -1.59 -5.13 1.45
CA ILE A 28 -1.77 -3.73 1.14
C ILE A 28 -2.26 -3.05 2.41
N GLN A 29 -1.46 -2.14 2.95
CA GLN A 29 -1.82 -1.32 4.10
C GLN A 29 -1.63 0.14 3.75
N GLU A 30 -2.74 0.85 3.56
CA GLU A 30 -2.72 2.24 3.14
C GLU A 30 -3.89 3.00 3.77
N SER A 31 -3.66 4.22 4.22
CA SER A 31 -4.76 5.12 4.60
C SER A 31 -5.32 5.76 3.34
N THR A 32 -6.62 5.65 3.08
CA THR A 32 -7.24 6.31 1.92
C THR A 32 -7.27 7.83 2.07
N GLY A 33 -7.09 8.35 3.29
CA GLY A 33 -7.13 9.80 3.56
C GLY A 33 -8.54 10.39 3.55
N THR A 34 -9.55 9.57 3.25
CA THR A 34 -10.94 9.97 3.06
C THR A 34 -11.82 9.45 4.20
N GLY A 35 -12.82 10.23 4.59
CA GLY A 35 -13.84 9.81 5.56
C GLY A 35 -15.07 9.16 4.91
N ASP A 36 -15.20 9.29 3.60
CA ASP A 36 -16.28 8.70 2.83
C ASP A 36 -15.95 7.24 2.46
N ARG A 37 -16.91 6.35 2.71
CA ARG A 37 -16.76 4.93 2.44
C ARG A 37 -16.76 4.63 0.93
N ALA A 38 -17.60 5.32 0.15
CA ALA A 38 -17.72 5.09 -1.29
C ALA A 38 -16.42 5.49 -2.00
N GLU A 39 -15.83 6.61 -1.60
CA GLU A 39 -14.53 7.05 -2.12
C GLU A 39 -13.41 6.08 -1.73
N ALA A 40 -13.39 5.60 -0.49
CA ALA A 40 -12.42 4.59 -0.04
C ALA A 40 -12.55 3.25 -0.80
N GLU A 41 -13.78 2.86 -1.13
CA GLU A 41 -14.07 1.68 -1.96
C GLU A 41 -13.54 1.84 -3.39
N GLN A 42 -13.77 3.00 -4.02
CA GLN A 42 -13.22 3.32 -5.34
C GLN A 42 -11.69 3.34 -5.34
N TYR A 43 -11.07 3.94 -4.32
CA TYR A 43 -9.62 3.97 -4.17
C TYR A 43 -9.03 2.56 -4.06
N LEU A 44 -9.68 1.67 -3.31
CA LEU A 44 -9.26 0.28 -3.19
C LEU A 44 -9.38 -0.48 -4.52
N ILE A 45 -10.44 -0.26 -5.30
CA ILE A 45 -10.59 -0.86 -6.63
C ILE A 45 -9.44 -0.42 -7.55
N HIS A 46 -9.12 0.87 -7.57
CA HIS A 46 -8.02 1.43 -8.35
C HIS A 46 -6.65 0.84 -7.97
N LEU A 47 -6.39 0.70 -6.67
CA LEU A 47 -5.17 0.05 -6.15
C LEU A 47 -5.05 -1.41 -6.62
N LEU A 48 -6.13 -2.17 -6.52
CA LEU A 48 -6.16 -3.56 -6.96
C LEU A 48 -5.96 -3.69 -8.47
N GLU A 49 -6.52 -2.76 -9.26
CA GLU A 49 -6.33 -2.73 -10.69
C GLU A 49 -4.87 -2.44 -11.06
N LYS A 50 -4.24 -1.44 -10.43
CA LYS A 50 -2.80 -1.17 -10.61
C LYS A 50 -1.93 -2.39 -10.30
N LEU A 51 -2.20 -3.07 -9.19
CA LEU A 51 -1.48 -4.29 -8.81
C LEU A 51 -1.72 -5.41 -9.82
N ARG A 52 -2.96 -5.57 -10.30
CA ARG A 52 -3.29 -6.54 -11.35
C ARG A 52 -2.51 -6.23 -12.63
N GLN A 53 -2.42 -4.96 -13.04
CA GLN A 53 -1.68 -4.56 -14.24
C GLN A 53 -0.19 -4.87 -14.11
N CYS A 54 0.41 -4.59 -12.95
CA CYS A 54 1.82 -4.90 -12.70
C CYS A 54 2.09 -6.42 -12.74
N LYS A 55 1.23 -7.22 -12.12
CA LYS A 55 1.43 -8.69 -12.02
C LYS A 55 1.06 -9.44 -13.30
N VAL A 56 0.02 -9.02 -14.02
CA VAL A 56 -0.51 -9.75 -15.20
C VAL A 56 0.11 -9.24 -16.49
N TYR A 57 0.23 -7.92 -16.64
CA TYR A 57 0.71 -7.31 -17.87
C TYR A 57 2.17 -6.85 -17.79
N GLY A 58 2.85 -7.08 -16.65
CA GLY A 58 4.26 -6.71 -16.47
C GLY A 58 4.50 -5.20 -16.48
N VAL A 59 3.45 -4.39 -16.28
CA VAL A 59 3.58 -2.92 -16.23
C VAL A 59 4.52 -2.55 -15.09
N ARG A 60 5.45 -1.63 -15.35
CA ARG A 60 6.39 -1.16 -14.34
C ARG A 60 5.64 -0.49 -13.20
N GLN A 61 5.72 -1.06 -12.01
CA GLN A 61 5.15 -0.47 -10.81
C GLN A 61 5.84 0.86 -10.51
N VAL A 62 5.04 1.92 -10.37
CA VAL A 62 5.51 3.19 -9.80
C VAL A 62 5.74 2.94 -8.32
N ARG A 63 7.01 2.95 -7.90
CA ARG A 63 7.39 2.78 -6.51
C ARG A 63 7.53 4.14 -5.85
N THR A 64 7.08 4.21 -4.61
CA THR A 64 7.31 5.40 -3.78
C THR A 64 8.76 5.44 -3.30
N TRP A 65 9.23 6.64 -2.95
CA TRP A 65 10.55 6.81 -2.31
C TRP A 65 10.68 5.89 -1.09
N ARG A 66 9.66 5.87 -0.23
CA ARG A 66 9.61 5.00 0.96
C ARG A 66 9.83 3.53 0.64
N GLU A 67 9.18 2.98 -0.39
CA GLU A 67 9.37 1.58 -0.79
C GLU A 67 10.79 1.32 -1.31
N ALA A 68 11.38 2.27 -2.03
CA ALA A 68 12.76 2.17 -2.49
C ALA A 68 13.75 2.25 -1.32
N SER A 69 13.55 3.18 -0.39
CA SER A 69 14.34 3.34 0.84
C SER A 69 14.31 2.08 1.69
N ILE A 70 13.13 1.51 1.93
CA ILE A 70 12.99 0.27 2.71
C ILE A 70 13.75 -0.89 2.03
N ARG A 71 13.59 -1.04 0.71
CA ARG A 71 14.31 -2.08 -0.03
C ARG A 71 15.83 -1.90 0.07
N PHE A 72 16.30 -0.66 -0.09
CA PHE A 72 17.72 -0.33 0.04
C PHE A 72 18.26 -0.68 1.43
N LEU A 73 17.56 -0.31 2.49
CA LEU A 73 17.95 -0.65 3.87
C LEU A 73 17.97 -2.15 4.12
N LEU A 74 17.07 -2.93 3.50
CA LEU A 74 17.09 -4.39 3.58
C LEU A 74 18.27 -5.03 2.83
N GLU A 75 18.66 -4.44 1.70
CA GLU A 75 19.76 -4.92 0.87
C GLU A 75 21.13 -4.60 1.50
N VAL A 76 21.24 -3.45 2.15
CA VAL A 76 22.46 -2.94 2.78
C VAL A 76 22.50 -3.27 4.29
N LYS A 77 21.70 -4.24 4.74
CA LYS A 77 21.52 -4.56 6.16
C LYS A 77 22.82 -4.92 6.91
N ASP A 78 23.78 -5.49 6.20
CA ASP A 78 25.05 -6.00 6.75
C ASP A 78 26.14 -4.92 6.76
N GLN A 79 25.85 -3.69 6.29
CA GLN A 79 26.80 -2.59 6.28
C GLN A 79 26.91 -1.97 7.68
N ALA A 80 28.14 -1.81 8.18
CA ALA A 80 28.41 -1.27 9.51
C ALA A 80 27.84 0.15 9.75
N SER A 81 27.64 0.94 8.68
CA SER A 81 27.09 2.30 8.75
C SER A 81 25.59 2.38 8.42
N ILE A 82 24.85 1.28 8.49
CA ILE A 82 23.41 1.24 8.17
C ILE A 82 22.60 2.30 8.94
N HIS A 83 22.97 2.58 10.19
CA HIS A 83 22.30 3.59 11.02
C HIS A 83 22.36 5.00 10.42
N VAL A 84 23.47 5.35 9.77
CA VAL A 84 23.63 6.62 9.07
C VAL A 84 22.70 6.64 7.85
N SER A 85 22.71 5.58 7.04
CA SER A 85 21.82 5.46 5.87
C SER A 85 20.35 5.50 6.25
N ALA A 86 19.95 4.86 7.36
CA ALA A 86 18.58 4.87 7.87
C ALA A 86 18.11 6.24 8.36
N THR A 87 19.04 7.14 8.72
CA THR A 87 18.71 8.49 9.20
C THR A 87 18.31 9.43 8.06
N TYR A 88 18.83 9.20 6.85
CA TYR A 88 18.63 10.07 5.68
C TYR A 88 17.61 9.53 4.66
N MET A 89 16.92 8.44 4.99
CA MET A 89 16.01 7.71 4.10
C MET A 89 14.54 7.91 4.46
#